data_AF-A0A3D8YIZ5-F1
#
_entry.id   AF-A0A3D8YIZ5-F1
#
_cell.length_a   1.000
_cell.length_b   1.000
_cell.length_c   1.000
_cell.angle_alpha   90.00
_cell.angle_beta   90.00
_cell.angle_gamma   90.00
#
_symmetry.space_group_name_H-M   'P 1'
#
loop_
_entity.id
_entity.type
_entity.pdbx_description
1 polymer ?
#
loop_
_entity_poly.entity_id
_entity_poly.type
_entity_poly.pdbx_seq_one_letter_code
_entity_poly.pdbx_strand_id
1 'polypeptide(L)'
;MELKLKGQKRIQKRMNKSNKLVIINRTIPGGGKTSLIKQIEELAKSLGHSISVHSTDEYFIQIDEEGIRRYVFDKKKLNEYHQNNQEAFKQALENRIDIVVCDNTNFESLQSKPYTDMAREFGYKILLIDFKPRELE
;
A
#
# COMPACT_ATOMS: atom_id res chain seq x y z
N MET A 1 -6.71 -15.84 -13.96
CA MET A 1 -6.51 -14.58 -14.70
C MET A 1 -7.65 -13.58 -14.46
N GLU A 2 -8.92 -14.00 -14.48
CA GLU A 2 -10.09 -13.14 -14.24
C GLU A 2 -10.15 -12.39 -12.89
N LEU A 3 -9.71 -13.01 -11.79
CA LEU A 3 -9.73 -12.36 -10.47
C LEU A 3 -8.81 -11.13 -10.41
N LYS A 4 -7.67 -11.15 -11.11
CA LYS A 4 -6.80 -9.96 -11.28
C LYS A 4 -7.52 -8.85 -12.05
N LEU A 5 -8.20 -9.19 -13.16
CA LEU A 5 -8.94 -8.22 -13.98
C LEU A 5 -10.15 -7.60 -13.25
N LYS A 6 -10.91 -8.36 -12.45
CA LYS A 6 -12.04 -7.83 -11.67
C LYS A 6 -11.58 -6.86 -10.57
N GLY A 7 -10.46 -7.15 -9.92
CA GLY A 7 -9.82 -6.24 -8.95
C GLY A 7 -9.40 -4.91 -9.59
N GLN A 8 -8.71 -4.99 -10.73
CA GLN A 8 -8.25 -3.82 -11.50
C GLN A 8 -9.42 -2.91 -11.92
N LYS A 9 -10.49 -3.47 -12.51
CA LYS A 9 -11.67 -2.69 -12.91
C LYS A 9 -12.32 -1.96 -11.73
N ARG A 10 -12.31 -2.57 -10.53
CA ARG A 10 -12.86 -1.95 -9.31
C ARG A 10 -11.97 -0.81 -8.80
N ILE A 11 -10.64 -0.96 -8.86
CA ILE A 11 -9.67 0.08 -8.51
C ILE A 11 -9.84 1.28 -9.45
N GLN A 12 -9.84 1.06 -10.77
CA GLN A 12 -10.02 2.11 -11.77
C GLN A 12 -11.35 2.84 -11.61
N LYS A 13 -12.45 2.12 -11.39
CA LYS A 13 -13.76 2.73 -11.11
C LYS A 13 -13.78 3.58 -9.84
N ARG A 14 -13.00 3.21 -8.81
CA ARG A 14 -12.88 3.97 -7.55
C ARG A 14 -12.06 5.24 -7.74
N MET A 15 -10.93 5.16 -8.44
CA MET A 15 -10.07 6.31 -8.77
C MET A 15 -10.81 7.34 -9.63
N ASN A 16 -11.50 6.91 -10.70
CA ASN A 16 -12.31 7.80 -11.54
C ASN A 16 -13.46 8.51 -10.80
N LYS A 17 -13.89 7.99 -9.65
CA LYS A 17 -14.99 8.55 -8.85
C LYS A 17 -14.51 9.39 -7.66
N SER A 18 -13.24 9.33 -7.32
CA SER A 18 -12.72 9.90 -6.08
C SER A 18 -11.20 10.04 -6.13
N ASN A 19 -10.76 11.28 -6.04
CA ASN A 19 -9.39 11.73 -5.82
C ASN A 19 -9.00 11.70 -4.32
N LYS A 20 -9.59 10.78 -3.54
CA LYS A 20 -9.29 10.54 -2.13
C LYS A 20 -9.50 9.07 -1.81
N LEU A 21 -8.51 8.26 -2.15
CA LEU A 21 -8.56 6.80 -2.02
C LEU A 21 -7.36 6.29 -1.20
N VAL A 22 -7.65 5.59 -0.11
CA VAL A 22 -6.67 4.78 0.59
C VAL A 22 -6.80 3.34 0.15
N ILE A 23 -5.68 2.73 -0.22
CA ILE A 23 -5.59 1.31 -0.56
C ILE A 23 -4.82 0.60 0.56
N ILE A 24 -5.46 -0.36 1.22
CA ILE A 24 -4.80 -1.24 2.19
C ILE A 24 -4.51 -2.55 1.47
N ASN A 25 -3.24 -2.83 1.22
CA ASN A 25 -2.82 -4.13 0.70
C ASN A 25 -2.66 -5.10 1.88
N ARG A 26 -3.16 -6.33 1.77
CA ARG A 26 -2.97 -7.43 2.74
C ARG A 26 -2.50 -8.71 2.05
N THR A 27 -1.80 -8.58 0.93
CA THR A 27 -1.31 -9.73 0.18
C THR A 27 0.00 -10.27 0.75
N ILE A 28 0.16 -11.60 0.69
CA ILE A 28 1.35 -12.33 1.18
C ILE A 28 2.59 -11.95 0.34
N PRO A 29 3.79 -11.82 0.95
CA PRO A 29 5.05 -11.69 0.22
C PRO A 29 5.20 -12.80 -0.84
N GLY A 30 5.73 -12.45 -2.02
CA GLY A 30 5.83 -13.38 -3.16
C GLY A 30 4.55 -13.57 -3.99
N GLY A 31 3.39 -13.06 -3.53
CA GLY A 31 2.09 -13.18 -4.23
C GLY A 31 1.86 -12.22 -5.41
N GLY A 32 2.90 -11.53 -5.90
CA GLY A 32 2.79 -10.52 -6.96
C GLY A 32 2.43 -9.11 -6.47
N LYS A 33 2.65 -8.83 -5.18
CA LYS A 33 2.44 -7.55 -4.49
C LYS A 33 3.04 -6.35 -5.24
N THR A 34 4.33 -6.40 -5.53
CA THR A 34 5.05 -5.35 -6.28
C THR A 34 4.48 -5.13 -7.68
N SER A 35 4.01 -6.18 -8.35
CA SER A 35 3.39 -6.05 -9.68
C SER A 35 2.04 -5.34 -9.61
N LEU A 36 1.26 -5.57 -8.55
CA LEU A 36 -0.01 -4.87 -8.34
C LEU A 36 0.20 -3.40 -8.00
N ILE A 37 1.14 -3.09 -7.09
CA ILE A 37 1.46 -1.71 -6.71
C ILE A 37 1.91 -0.90 -7.94
N LYS A 38 2.82 -1.44 -8.76
CA LYS A 38 3.25 -0.79 -10.01
C LYS A 38 2.09 -0.47 -10.94
N GLN A 39 1.14 -1.40 -11.11
CA GLN A 39 -0.05 -1.16 -11.93
C GLN A 39 -0.96 -0.07 -11.35
N ILE A 40 -1.08 0.01 -10.02
CA ILE A 40 -1.83 1.06 -9.33
C ILE A 40 -1.15 2.42 -9.56
N GLU A 41 0.17 2.49 -9.48
CA GLU A 41 0.95 3.70 -9.76
C GLU A 41 0.83 4.14 -11.22
N GLU A 42 0.96 3.22 -12.18
CA GLU A 42 0.78 3.49 -13.60
C GLU A 42 -0.64 4.01 -13.90
N LEU A 43 -1.65 3.38 -13.30
CA LEU A 43 -3.04 3.80 -13.44
C LEU A 43 -3.27 5.18 -12.84
N ALA A 44 -2.78 5.44 -11.62
CA ALA A 44 -2.87 6.74 -10.97
C ALA A 44 -2.26 7.83 -11.85
N LYS A 45 -1.04 7.59 -12.36
CA LYS A 45 -0.33 8.49 -13.27
C LYS A 45 -1.11 8.74 -14.56
N SER A 46 -1.69 7.71 -15.17
CA SER A 46 -2.49 7.84 -16.40
C SER A 46 -3.76 8.68 -16.22
N LEU A 47 -4.28 8.74 -14.99
CA LEU A 47 -5.45 9.54 -14.61
C LEU A 47 -5.08 10.92 -14.05
N GLY A 48 -3.79 11.26 -14.00
CA GLY A 48 -3.32 12.53 -13.43
C GLY A 48 -3.45 12.62 -11.91
N HIS A 49 -3.54 11.48 -11.21
CA HIS A 49 -3.60 11.42 -9.76
C HIS A 49 -2.20 11.33 -9.14
N SER A 50 -2.01 12.08 -8.06
CA SER A 50 -0.88 11.90 -7.16
C SER A 50 -1.01 10.58 -6.37
N ILE A 51 0.11 9.91 -6.15
CA ILE A 51 0.15 8.64 -5.43
C ILE A 51 1.35 8.57 -4.49
N SER A 52 1.15 7.99 -3.30
CA SER A 52 2.22 7.66 -2.35
C SER A 52 2.05 6.24 -1.83
N VAL A 53 3.15 5.50 -1.73
CA VAL A 53 3.18 4.10 -1.27
C VAL A 53 4.01 4.00 0.00
N HIS A 54 3.44 3.38 1.03
CA HIS A 54 4.02 3.29 2.37
C HIS A 54 4.17 1.82 2.78
N SER A 55 5.41 1.36 2.89
CA SER A 55 5.79 0.01 3.30
C SER A 55 6.82 0.09 4.41
N THR A 56 6.59 -0.64 5.51
CA THR A 56 7.59 -0.76 6.58
C THR A 56 8.84 -1.48 6.10
N ASP A 57 8.72 -2.40 5.15
CA ASP A 57 9.87 -3.13 4.60
C ASP A 57 10.86 -2.24 3.85
N GLU A 58 10.41 -1.10 3.31
CA GLU A 58 11.27 -0.15 2.60
C GLU A 58 12.33 0.47 3.53
N TYR A 59 12.01 0.62 4.82
CA TYR A 59 12.96 1.13 5.82
C TYR A 59 14.09 0.14 6.14
N PHE A 60 13.91 -1.14 5.81
CA PHE A 60 14.96 -2.17 5.93
C PHE A 60 15.83 -2.28 4.68
N ILE A 61 15.59 -1.46 3.65
CA ILE A 61 16.40 -1.45 2.44
C ILE A 61 17.55 -0.46 2.60
N GLN A 62 18.76 -0.98 2.52
CA GLN A 62 19.99 -0.20 2.47
C GLN A 62 20.48 -0.11 1.03
N ILE A 63 21.01 1.04 0.64
CA ILE A 63 21.66 1.25 -0.65
C ILE A 63 23.14 1.39 -0.36
N ASP A 64 23.97 0.53 -0.96
CA ASP A 64 25.41 0.62 -0.84
C ASP A 64 25.99 1.72 -1.76
N GLU A 65 27.31 1.94 -1.68
CA GLU A 65 28.01 2.96 -2.46
C GLU A 65 27.87 2.77 -3.99
N GLU A 66 27.59 1.54 -4.43
CA GLU A 66 27.36 1.19 -5.84
C GLU A 66 25.89 1.35 -6.27
N GLY A 67 25.00 1.72 -5.34
CA GLY A 67 23.57 1.87 -5.60
C GLY A 67 22.78 0.57 -5.51
N ILE A 68 23.38 -0.53 -5.03
CA ILE A 68 22.71 -1.82 -4.93
C ILE A 68 21.83 -1.84 -3.68
N ARG A 69 20.54 -2.15 -3.88
CA ARG A 69 19.55 -2.30 -2.81
C ARG A 69 19.70 -3.65 -2.12
N ARG A 70 19.93 -3.64 -0.80
CA ARG A 70 20.04 -4.83 0.05
C ARG A 70 19.01 -4.76 1.18
N TYR A 71 18.27 -5.83 1.38
CA TYR A 71 17.33 -5.95 2.50
C TYR A 71 18.07 -6.43 3.75
N VAL A 72 18.05 -5.63 4.82
CA VAL A 72 18.75 -5.92 6.08
C VAL A 72 17.75 -5.81 7.22
N PHE A 73 17.14 -6.93 7.60
CA PHE A 73 16.16 -6.96 8.67
C PHE A 73 16.81 -6.85 10.07
N ASP A 74 16.32 -5.91 10.86
CA ASP A 74 16.63 -5.80 12.30
C ASP A 74 15.34 -5.71 13.12
N LYS A 75 15.07 -6.77 13.90
CA LYS A 75 13.89 -6.84 14.77
C LYS A 75 13.83 -5.69 15.78
N LYS A 76 14.97 -5.15 16.23
CA LYS A 76 15.00 -4.02 17.18
C LYS A 76 14.46 -2.73 16.55
N LYS A 77 14.61 -2.59 15.23
CA LYS A 77 14.13 -1.43 14.45
C LYS A 77 12.70 -1.56 13.97
N LEU A 78 12.10 -2.73 14.06
CA LEU A 78 10.75 -3.00 13.54
C LEU A 78 9.69 -2.03 14.08
N ASN A 79 9.67 -1.79 15.39
CA ASN A 79 8.69 -0.88 16.00
C ASN A 79 8.89 0.57 15.55
N GLU A 80 10.14 1.03 15.52
CA GLU A 80 10.53 2.37 15.05
C GLU A 80 10.12 2.58 13.58
N TYR A 81 10.42 1.62 12.71
CA TYR A 81 10.07 1.69 11.29
C TYR A 81 8.56 1.58 11.04
N HIS A 82 7.83 0.84 11.88
CA HIS A 82 6.37 0.88 11.83
C HIS A 82 5.81 2.26 12.18
N GLN A 83 6.34 2.92 13.22
CA GLN A 83 5.93 4.27 13.60
C GLN A 83 6.26 5.29 12.50
N ASN A 84 7.49 5.24 11.97
CA ASN A 84 7.92 6.11 10.86
C ASN A 84 7.02 5.93 9.63
N ASN A 85 6.66 4.69 9.29
CA ASN A 85 5.77 4.42 8.17
C ASN A 85 4.33 4.94 8.40
N GLN A 86 3.82 4.86 9.63
CA GLN A 86 2.51 5.41 9.99
C GLN A 86 2.51 6.94 9.90
N GLU A 87 3.57 7.59 10.40
CA GLU A 87 3.72 9.04 10.33
C GLU A 87 3.83 9.52 8.88
N ALA A 88 4.67 8.88 8.06
CA ALA A 88 4.77 9.18 6.64
C ALA A 88 3.44 9.00 5.90
N PHE A 89 2.68 7.96 6.24
CA PHE A 89 1.34 7.74 5.69
C PHE A 89 0.37 8.86 6.09
N LYS A 90 0.40 9.29 7.36
CA LYS A 90 -0.41 10.42 7.85
C LYS A 90 -0.07 11.71 7.11
N GLN A 91 1.21 12.00 6.93
CA GLN A 91 1.67 13.18 6.18
C GLN A 91 1.17 13.16 4.73
N ALA A 92 1.11 12.00 4.07
CA ALA A 92 0.52 11.90 2.74
C ALA A 92 -0.98 12.27 2.71
N LEU A 93 -1.74 11.89 3.76
CA LEU A 93 -3.14 12.29 3.90
C LEU A 93 -3.30 13.80 4.17
N GLU A 94 -2.45 14.36 5.03
CA GLU A 94 -2.41 15.79 5.34
C GLU A 94 -2.09 16.63 4.08
N ASN A 95 -1.15 16.15 3.27
CA ASN A 95 -0.77 16.73 1.98
C ASN A 95 -1.81 16.50 0.87
N ARG A 96 -2.93 15.84 1.19
CA ARG A 96 -4.05 15.57 0.27
C ARG A 96 -3.64 14.80 -0.98
N ILE A 97 -2.68 13.88 -0.87
CA ILE A 97 -2.32 12.97 -1.95
C ILE A 97 -3.56 12.18 -2.38
N ASP A 98 -3.85 12.12 -3.68
CA ASP A 98 -5.12 11.58 -4.17
C ASP A 98 -5.29 10.09 -3.81
N ILE A 99 -4.19 9.34 -3.93
CA ILE A 99 -4.13 7.90 -3.65
C ILE A 99 -3.00 7.60 -2.67
N VAL A 100 -3.32 7.06 -1.50
CA VAL A 100 -2.32 6.66 -0.49
C VAL A 100 -2.41 5.16 -0.26
N VAL A 101 -1.30 4.45 -0.43
CA VAL A 101 -1.25 2.99 -0.35
C VAL A 101 -0.49 2.56 0.91
N CYS A 102 -1.13 1.76 1.76
CA CYS A 102 -0.47 1.04 2.84
C CYS A 102 -0.11 -0.36 2.32
N ASP A 103 1.17 -0.57 2.05
CA ASP A 103 1.71 -1.80 1.46
C ASP A 103 2.38 -2.70 2.51
N ASN A 104 1.69 -2.95 3.62
CA ASN A 104 2.13 -3.84 4.68
C ASN A 104 1.33 -5.14 4.64
N THR A 105 1.93 -6.27 5.00
CA THR A 105 1.26 -7.57 4.91
C THR A 105 -0.02 -7.62 5.74
N ASN A 106 -0.09 -6.86 6.85
CA ASN A 106 -1.32 -6.51 7.57
C ASN A 106 -2.28 -7.69 7.79
N PHE A 107 -1.75 -8.89 8.07
CA PHE A 107 -2.53 -10.13 8.21
C PHE A 107 -3.59 -10.01 9.31
N GLU A 108 -3.29 -9.25 10.36
CA GLU A 108 -4.24 -8.96 11.42
C GLU A 108 -4.94 -7.63 11.17
N SER A 109 -6.27 -7.62 11.35
CA SER A 109 -7.11 -6.42 11.23
C SER A 109 -6.61 -5.27 12.10
N LEU A 110 -6.08 -5.57 13.29
CA LEU A 110 -5.52 -4.61 14.23
C LEU A 110 -4.31 -3.84 13.66
N GLN A 111 -3.46 -4.49 12.88
CA GLN A 111 -2.26 -3.83 12.30
C GLN A 111 -2.63 -2.75 11.28
N SER A 112 -3.73 -2.96 10.55
CA SER A 112 -4.23 -1.98 9.59
C SER A 112 -5.11 -0.88 10.23
N LYS A 113 -5.53 -1.05 11.48
CA LYS A 113 -6.49 -0.14 12.14
C LYS A 113 -6.00 1.32 12.16
N PRO A 114 -4.74 1.64 12.53
CA PRO A 114 -4.25 3.01 12.52
C PRO A 114 -4.40 3.68 11.16
N TYR A 115 -4.02 2.98 10.09
CA TYR A 115 -4.15 3.48 8.71
C TYR A 115 -5.61 3.72 8.32
N THR A 116 -6.52 2.79 8.67
CA THR A 116 -7.94 2.95 8.34
C THR A 116 -8.62 4.05 9.13
N ASP A 117 -8.20 4.29 10.38
CA ASP A 117 -8.78 5.34 11.20
C ASP A 117 -8.34 6.72 10.72
N MET A 118 -7.04 6.90 10.46
CA MET A 118 -6.52 8.11 9.82
C MET A 118 -7.20 8.36 8.46
N ALA A 119 -7.33 7.33 7.61
CA ALA A 119 -8.03 7.46 6.33
C ALA A 119 -9.46 7.99 6.49
N ARG A 120 -10.23 7.48 7.47
CA ARG A 120 -11.59 7.95 7.74
C ARG A 120 -11.61 9.39 8.23
N GLU A 121 -10.70 9.75 9.13
CA GLU A 121 -10.56 11.10 9.69
C GLU A 121 -10.33 12.14 8.60
N PHE A 122 -9.44 11.85 7.64
CA PHE A 122 -9.13 12.75 6.51
C PHE A 122 -10.14 12.64 5.34
N GLY A 123 -11.20 11.83 5.48
CA GLY A 123 -12.28 11.70 4.50
C GLY A 123 -11.94 10.86 3.27
N TYR A 124 -10.96 9.95 3.38
CA TYR A 124 -10.59 9.03 2.31
C TYR A 124 -11.51 7.82 2.25
N LYS A 125 -11.87 7.40 1.03
CA LYS A 125 -12.50 6.10 0.83
C LYS A 125 -11.45 5.01 0.99
N ILE A 126 -11.80 3.92 1.64
CA ILE A 126 -10.87 2.80 1.85
C ILE A 126 -11.21 1.67 0.85
N LEU A 127 -10.18 1.13 0.23
CA LEU A 127 -10.23 -0.11 -0.55
C LEU A 127 -9.25 -1.11 0.05
N LEU A 128 -9.78 -2.24 0.51
CA LEU A 128 -8.99 -3.37 0.99
C LEU A 128 -8.71 -4.33 -0.17
N ILE A 129 -7.44 -4.68 -0.35
CA ILE A 129 -7.00 -5.73 -1.26
C ILE A 129 -6.49 -6.88 -0.42
N ASP A 130 -7.21 -8.01 -0.45
CA ASP A 130 -6.92 -9.16 0.38
C ASP A 130 -6.51 -10.38 -0.45
N PHE A 131 -5.64 -11.22 0.11
CA PHE A 131 -5.30 -12.48 -0.50
C PHE A 131 -6.46 -13.46 -0.30
N LYS A 132 -6.98 -14.01 -1.40
CA LYS A 132 -7.92 -15.15 -1.34
C LYS A 132 -7.15 -16.44 -1.62
N PRO A 133 -7.04 -17.36 -0.64
CA PRO A 133 -6.52 -18.69 -0.89
C PRO A 133 -7.28 -19.34 -2.05
N ARG A 134 -6.57 -20.08 -2.90
CA ARG A 134 -7.20 -21.00 -3.85
C ARG A 134 -7.11 -22.38 -3.26
N GLU A 135 -8.24 -23.08 -3.22
CA GLU A 135 -8.22 -24.52 -3.07
C GLU A 135 -7.63 -25.10 -4.35
N LEU A 136 -6.66 -25.99 -4.18
CA LEU A 136 -6.16 -26.82 -5.28
C LEU A 136 -7.06 -28.04 -5.27
N GLU A 137 -7.90 -28.17 -6.32
CA GLU A 137 -8.52 -29.45 -6.66
C GLU A 137 -7.44 -30.43 -7.14
#